data_AF-A0A7Y5MUF3-F1
#
_entry.id   AF-A0A7Y5MUF3-F1
#
_cell.length_a   1.000
_cell.length_b   1.000
_cell.length_c   1.000
_cell.angle_alpha   90.00
_cell.angle_beta   90.00
_cell.angle_gamma   90.00
#
_symmetry.space_group_name_H-M   'P 1'
#
loop_
_entity.id
_entity.type
_entity.pdbx_description
1 polymer ?
#
loop_
_entity_poly.entity_id
_entity_poly.type
_entity_poly.pdbx_seq_one_letter_code
_entity_poly.pdbx_strand_id
1 'polypeptide(L)'
;ENRYYAGISAPQTFGFETRFAEDPPLAIRRVPHLYAVLGGYLDAAWIGNETSFIEPSLWVKYVPGAPLNLDLNARCQISELVWAGTGVNVGFGEQLGVTLHAEAGLFFGEQSRLNFGQFKAGFGLDIPLRHSLVNSFVAAAEINLVYSWK
;
A
#
# COMPACT_ATOMS: atom_id res chain seq x y z
N GLU A 1 -9.15 -12.34 21.55
CA GLU A 1 -9.35 -13.11 20.30
C GLU A 1 -8.48 -12.50 19.21
N ASN A 2 -7.91 -13.30 18.31
CA ASN A 2 -6.72 -12.95 17.53
C ASN A 2 -6.92 -11.73 16.62
N ARG A 3 -6.23 -10.64 16.96
CA ARG A 3 -6.28 -9.32 16.30
C ARG A 3 -5.30 -9.18 15.14
N TYR A 4 -4.74 -10.27 14.61
CA TYR A 4 -3.68 -10.23 13.61
C TYR A 4 -4.13 -10.92 12.31
N TYR A 5 -3.60 -10.47 11.18
CA TYR A 5 -3.84 -11.08 9.87
C TYR A 5 -2.55 -11.11 9.05
N ALA A 6 -2.50 -12.05 8.10
CA ALA A 6 -1.47 -12.11 7.08
C ALA A 6 -2.13 -11.97 5.70
N GLY A 7 -1.39 -11.46 4.73
CA GLY A 7 -1.92 -11.22 3.39
C GLY A 7 -0.85 -11.09 2.34
N ILE A 8 -1.31 -10.96 1.10
CA ILE A 8 -0.49 -10.54 -0.02
C ILE A 8 -1.07 -9.26 -0.62
N SER A 9 -0.18 -8.36 -1.02
CA SER A 9 -0.54 -7.14 -1.72
C SER A 9 0.21 -7.04 -3.03
N ALA A 10 -0.47 -6.53 -4.05
CA ALA A 10 0.10 -6.18 -5.34
C ALA A 10 -0.20 -4.69 -5.61
N PRO A 11 0.65 -3.77 -5.14
CA PRO A 11 0.56 -2.37 -5.54
C PRO A 11 0.88 -2.24 -7.03
N GLN A 12 0.21 -1.30 -7.70
CA GLN A 12 0.46 -0.93 -9.09
C GLN A 12 0.01 -1.97 -10.14
N THR A 13 -1.25 -2.41 -10.05
CA THR A 13 -1.84 -3.38 -10.99
C THR A 13 -1.90 -2.86 -12.45
N PHE A 14 -1.91 -1.53 -12.65
CA PHE A 14 -1.88 -0.90 -13.96
C PHE A 14 -0.53 -0.22 -14.20
N GLY A 15 0.35 -0.90 -14.95
CA GLY A 15 1.59 -0.32 -15.42
C GLY A 15 1.31 0.73 -16.49
N PHE A 16 1.45 2.01 -16.16
CA PHE A 16 1.45 3.06 -17.17
C PHE A 16 2.75 2.98 -17.98
N GLU A 17 2.65 2.60 -19.25
CA GLU A 17 3.74 2.73 -20.21
C GLU A 17 3.88 4.20 -20.60
N THR A 18 4.76 4.95 -19.93
CA THR A 18 5.21 6.23 -20.46
C THR A 18 6.30 5.97 -21.50
N ARG A 19 5.92 5.95 -22.78
CA ARG A 19 6.88 5.90 -23.89
C ARG A 19 7.43 7.31 -24.09
N PHE A 20 8.68 7.55 -23.70
CA PHE A 20 9.38 8.76 -24.09
C PHE A 20 9.78 8.64 -25.56
N ALA A 21 9.44 9.65 -26.37
CA ALA A 21 9.89 9.76 -27.75
C ALA A 21 11.31 10.33 -27.78
N GLU A 22 12.28 9.59 -27.25
CA GLU A 22 13.71 9.86 -27.47
C GLU A 22 14.34 8.65 -28.15
N ASP A 23 15.38 8.90 -28.97
CA ASP A 23 16.16 7.88 -29.67
C ASP A 23 17.48 7.68 -28.89
N PRO A 24 17.71 6.52 -28.25
CA PRO A 24 16.92 5.28 -28.29
C PRO A 24 15.73 5.27 -27.32
N PRO A 25 14.63 4.56 -27.64
CA PRO A 25 13.44 4.51 -26.80
C PRO A 25 13.73 3.80 -25.47
N LEU A 26 13.77 4.57 -24.39
CA LEU A 26 13.94 4.05 -23.04
C LEU A 26 12.59 3.49 -22.55
N ALA A 27 12.37 2.18 -22.73
CA ALA A 27 11.20 1.49 -22.21
C ALA A 27 11.39 1.14 -20.72
N ILE A 28 10.87 1.97 -19.82
CA ILE A 28 10.85 1.65 -18.38
C ILE A 28 9.68 0.69 -18.11
N ARG A 29 9.96 -0.62 -18.15
CA ARG A 29 8.99 -1.67 -17.78
C ARG A 29 8.94 -1.81 -16.26
N ARG A 30 7.87 -1.32 -15.61
CA ARG A 30 7.61 -1.62 -14.19
C ARG A 30 7.11 -3.06 -14.06
N VAL A 31 7.90 -3.90 -13.40
CA VAL A 31 7.54 -5.29 -13.09
C VAL A 31 6.58 -5.29 -11.89
N PRO A 32 5.46 -6.05 -11.92
CA PRO A 32 4.59 -6.17 -10.75
C PRO A 32 5.36 -6.85 -9.61
N HIS A 33 5.26 -6.28 -8.41
CA HIS A 33 5.92 -6.80 -7.21
C HIS A 33 4.87 -7.29 -6.21
N LEU A 34 5.10 -8.47 -5.64
CA LEU A 34 4.29 -8.97 -4.52
C LEU A 34 4.89 -8.52 -3.20
N TYR A 35 4.01 -8.11 -2.29
CA TYR A 35 4.34 -7.73 -0.93
C TYR A 35 3.69 -8.73 0.01
N ALA A 36 4.45 -9.22 0.99
CA ALA A 36 3.88 -9.91 2.13
C ALA A 36 3.32 -8.85 3.09
N VAL A 37 2.08 -9.01 3.51
CA VAL A 37 1.39 -8.09 4.42
C VAL A 37 1.20 -8.78 5.76
N LEU A 38 1.56 -8.08 6.83
CA LEU A 38 1.26 -8.46 8.20
C LEU A 38 0.57 -7.28 8.85
N GLY A 39 -0.58 -7.49 9.48
CA GLY A 39 -1.28 -6.40 10.13
C GLY A 39 -2.07 -6.84 11.34
N GLY A 40 -2.60 -5.86 12.04
CA GLY A 40 -3.51 -6.12 13.13
C GLY A 40 -4.67 -5.13 13.15
N TYR A 41 -5.68 -5.46 13.94
CA TYR A 41 -6.86 -4.63 14.15
C TYR A 41 -6.84 -4.12 15.59
N LEU A 42 -6.86 -2.80 15.75
CA LEU A 42 -6.96 -2.11 17.02
C LEU A 42 -8.30 -1.41 17.08
N ASP A 43 -9.13 -1.82 18.04
CA ASP A 43 -10.44 -1.20 18.25
C ASP A 43 -10.23 0.27 18.62
N ALA A 44 -10.82 1.17 17.84
CA ALA A 44 -10.65 2.61 17.96
C ALA A 44 -12.02 3.28 18.09
N ALA A 45 -12.80 2.78 19.06
CA ALA A 45 -14.15 3.27 19.36
C ALA A 45 -14.23 4.78 19.65
N TRP A 46 -13.10 5.43 19.91
CA TRP A 46 -12.97 6.87 20.18
C TRP A 46 -12.93 7.75 18.91
N ILE A 47 -12.81 7.17 17.71
CA ILE A 47 -12.67 7.92 16.45
C ILE A 47 -14.02 8.13 15.75
N GLY A 48 -15.00 7.26 16.00
CA GLY A 48 -16.29 7.31 15.30
C GLY A 48 -17.38 6.52 16.02
N ASN A 49 -17.45 5.22 15.73
CA ASN A 49 -18.50 4.32 16.24
C ASN A 49 -17.88 3.11 16.95
N GLU A 50 -18.70 2.29 17.63
CA GLU A 50 -18.24 1.04 18.28
C GLU A 50 -17.57 0.04 17.32
N THR A 51 -17.76 0.22 16.01
CA THR A 51 -17.19 -0.61 14.92
C THR A 51 -15.97 0.03 14.24
N SER A 52 -15.55 1.22 14.65
CA SER A 52 -14.36 1.87 14.09
C SER A 52 -13.09 1.18 14.60
N PHE A 53 -12.19 0.82 13.68
CA PHE A 53 -10.88 0.27 14.01
C PHE A 53 -9.76 0.97 13.25
N ILE A 54 -8.57 0.93 13.85
CA ILE A 54 -7.31 1.26 13.21
C ILE A 54 -6.60 -0.04 12.87
N GLU A 55 -6.08 -0.10 11.66
CA GLU A 55 -5.35 -1.23 11.13
C GLU A 55 -3.90 -0.83 10.85
N PRO A 56 -2.99 -0.99 11.84
CA PRO A 56 -1.57 -0.96 11.55
C PRO A 56 -1.19 -2.18 10.70
N SER A 57 -0.41 -1.96 9.65
CA SER A 57 0.14 -3.05 8.84
C SER A 57 1.56 -2.76 8.37
N LEU A 58 2.36 -3.81 8.27
CA LEU A 58 3.70 -3.84 7.73
C LEU A 58 3.67 -4.62 6.42
N TRP A 59 4.11 -4.00 5.35
CA TRP A 59 4.31 -4.66 4.06
C TRP A 59 5.80 -4.83 3.82
N VAL A 60 6.19 -6.07 3.51
CA VAL A 60 7.57 -6.44 3.25
C VAL A 60 7.67 -6.85 1.80
N LYS A 61 8.53 -6.15 1.05
CA LYS A 61 8.88 -6.51 -0.31
C LYS A 61 10.32 -7.02 -0.35
N TYR A 62 10.45 -8.23 -0.86
CA TYR A 62 11.73 -8.90 -1.07
C TYR A 62 11.81 -9.38 -2.52
N VAL A 63 12.90 -9.00 -3.19
CA VAL A 63 13.23 -9.46 -4.55
C VAL A 63 14.69 -9.90 -4.55
N PRO A 64 15.01 -11.12 -5.00
CA PRO A 64 16.40 -11.57 -5.11
C PRO A 64 17.25 -10.59 -5.93
N GLY A 65 18.36 -10.11 -5.36
CA GLY A 65 19.25 -9.16 -6.03
C GLY A 65 18.81 -7.69 -5.97
N ALA A 66 17.68 -7.38 -5.31
CA ALA A 66 17.27 -6.01 -5.03
C ALA A 66 17.31 -5.71 -3.52
N PRO A 67 17.45 -4.43 -3.14
CA PRO A 67 17.35 -4.02 -1.74
C PRO A 67 16.00 -4.36 -1.10
N LEU A 68 16.03 -4.66 0.20
CA LEU A 68 14.83 -4.86 1.00
C LEU A 68 14.01 -3.56 1.06
N ASN A 69 12.69 -3.69 0.97
CA ASN A 69 11.77 -2.57 1.12
C ASN A 69 10.74 -2.90 2.21
N LEU A 70 10.62 -2.01 3.19
CA LEU A 70 9.68 -2.10 4.29
C LEU A 70 8.71 -0.93 4.23
N ASP A 71 7.45 -1.21 4.48
CA ASP A 71 6.40 -0.21 4.38
C ASP A 71 5.44 -0.33 5.55
N LEU A 72 5.39 0.73 6.36
CA LEU A 72 4.53 0.81 7.54
C LEU A 72 3.31 1.65 7.21
N ASN A 73 2.14 1.06 7.41
CA ASN A 73 0.84 1.63 7.08
C ASN A 73 -0.03 1.71 8.32
N ALA A 74 -0.82 2.76 8.41
CA ALA A 74 -1.92 2.88 9.36
C ALA A 74 -3.19 3.24 8.59
N ARG A 75 -4.17 2.33 8.58
CA ARG A 75 -5.48 2.56 7.97
C ARG A 75 -6.53 2.75 9.04
N CYS A 76 -7.48 3.63 8.79
CA CYS A 76 -8.62 3.89 9.66
C CYS A 76 -9.89 3.55 8.88
N GLN A 77 -10.73 2.70 9.47
CA GLN A 77 -12.06 2.43 8.92
C GLN A 77 -13.01 3.58 9.26
N ILE A 78 -13.45 4.30 8.23
CA ILE A 78 -14.40 5.41 8.37
C ILE A 78 -15.84 4.87 8.35
N SER A 79 -16.10 3.87 7.52
CA SER A 79 -17.40 3.19 7.38
C SER A 79 -17.17 1.72 7.02
N GLU A 80 -18.20 0.87 7.08
CA GLU A 80 -18.12 -0.56 6.73
C GLU A 80 -17.52 -0.82 5.34
N LEU A 81 -17.67 0.15 4.43
CA LEU A 81 -17.15 0.05 3.07
C LEU A 81 -15.89 0.87 2.82
N VAL A 82 -15.60 1.92 3.61
CA VAL A 82 -14.60 2.94 3.25
C VAL A 82 -13.50 3.03 4.31
N TRP A 83 -12.25 3.10 3.84
CA TRP A 83 -11.10 3.39 4.68
C TRP A 83 -10.22 4.47 4.08
N ALA A 84 -9.48 5.13 4.96
CA ALA A 84 -8.40 6.03 4.60
C ALA A 84 -7.20 5.72 5.48
N GLY A 85 -5.99 5.93 4.95
CA GLY A 85 -4.76 5.58 5.62
C GLY A 85 -3.59 6.39 5.12
N THR A 86 -2.49 6.23 5.83
CA THR A 86 -1.20 6.79 5.45
C THR A 86 -0.11 5.80 5.80
N GLY A 87 1.01 5.89 5.11
CA GLY A 87 2.16 5.08 5.43
C GLY A 87 3.48 5.73 5.09
N VAL A 88 4.53 5.03 5.50
CA VAL A 88 5.92 5.38 5.24
C VAL A 88 6.63 4.17 4.68
N ASN A 89 7.17 4.33 3.49
CA ASN A 89 7.99 3.35 2.81
C ASN A 89 9.47 3.66 3.02
N VAL A 90 10.24 2.65 3.41
CA VAL A 90 11.68 2.72 3.61
C VAL A 90 12.38 1.67 2.77
N GLY A 91 13.19 2.11 1.81
CA GLY A 91 14.01 1.26 0.96
C GLY A 91 15.47 1.24 1.42
N PHE A 92 16.00 0.05 1.68
CA PHE A 92 17.37 -0.17 2.19
C PHE A 92 18.41 -0.39 1.07
N GLY A 93 18.39 0.46 0.04
CA GLY A 93 19.31 0.37 -1.10
C GLY A 93 20.67 1.01 -0.86
N GLU A 94 21.41 1.24 -1.95
CA GLU A 94 22.67 2.01 -1.92
C GLU A 94 22.50 3.38 -1.26
N GLN A 95 21.29 3.94 -1.36
CA GLN A 95 20.84 5.10 -0.61
C GLN A 95 19.54 4.77 0.11
N LEU A 96 19.41 5.28 1.35
CA LEU A 96 18.17 5.17 2.12
C LEU A 96 17.08 6.03 1.47
N GLY A 97 16.10 5.37 0.86
CA GLY A 97 14.91 6.02 0.30
C GLY A 97 13.79 6.07 1.33
N VAL A 98 13.14 7.23 1.48
CA VAL A 98 11.96 7.41 2.33
C VAL A 98 10.86 8.09 1.53
N THR A 99 9.70 7.44 1.47
CA THR A 99 8.50 7.94 0.78
C THR A 99 7.34 7.93 1.76
N LEU A 100 6.57 9.01 1.80
CA LEU A 100 5.29 9.02 2.49
C LEU A 100 4.19 8.75 1.48
N HIS A 101 3.13 8.10 1.90
CA HIS A 101 1.95 7.94 1.07
C HIS A 101 0.67 8.13 1.85
N ALA A 102 -0.36 8.55 1.13
CA ALA A 102 -1.72 8.65 1.61
C ALA A 102 -2.59 7.76 0.72
N GLU A 103 -3.45 6.95 1.32
CA GLU A 103 -4.30 6.01 0.59
C GLU A 103 -5.74 6.07 1.09
N ALA A 104 -6.68 5.83 0.19
CA ALA A 104 -8.08 5.68 0.51
C ALA A 104 -8.68 4.60 -0.38
N GLY A 105 -9.64 3.85 0.14
CA GLY A 105 -10.14 2.69 -0.57
C GLY A 105 -11.43 2.13 -0.03
N LEU A 106 -11.80 1.01 -0.63
CA LEU A 106 -12.98 0.25 -0.31
C LEU A 106 -12.62 -1.13 0.25
N PHE A 107 -13.37 -1.56 1.26
CA PHE A 107 -13.36 -2.93 1.78
C PHE A 107 -14.42 -3.76 1.05
N PHE A 108 -14.05 -4.96 0.62
CA PHE A 108 -14.96 -5.95 0.08
C PHE A 108 -14.74 -7.26 0.84
N GLY A 109 -15.61 -7.58 1.79
CA GLY A 109 -15.43 -8.83 2.54
C GLY A 109 -16.42 -9.04 3.67
N GLU A 110 -16.65 -8.03 4.50
CA GLU A 110 -17.52 -8.16 5.67
C GLU A 110 -19.01 -8.34 5.28
N GLN A 111 -19.46 -7.68 4.20
CA GLN A 111 -20.79 -7.91 3.61
C GLN A 111 -20.91 -9.18 2.74
N SER A 112 -19.82 -9.82 2.33
CA SER A 112 -19.83 -10.93 1.35
C SER A 112 -19.87 -12.33 1.97
N ARG A 113 -19.91 -12.48 3.31
CA ARG A 113 -19.79 -13.80 3.98
C ARG A 113 -18.61 -14.64 3.48
N LEU A 114 -17.49 -14.00 3.14
CA LEU A 114 -16.24 -14.72 2.90
C LEU A 114 -15.72 -15.18 4.26
N ASN A 115 -16.14 -16.37 4.71
CA ASN A 115 -15.86 -16.94 6.04
C ASN A 115 -14.37 -17.02 6.43
N PHE A 116 -13.43 -16.72 5.52
CA PHE A 116 -11.99 -16.91 5.72
C PHE A 116 -11.08 -15.79 5.17
N GLY A 117 -11.61 -14.67 4.67
CA GLY A 117 -10.75 -13.63 4.10
C GLY A 117 -11.42 -12.30 3.77
N GLN A 118 -10.61 -11.26 3.63
CA GLN A 118 -11.01 -9.90 3.30
C GLN A 118 -10.25 -9.42 2.06
N PHE A 119 -10.97 -8.82 1.11
CA PHE A 119 -10.38 -8.16 -0.06
C PHE A 119 -10.46 -6.64 0.12
N LYS A 120 -9.41 -5.94 -0.28
CA LYS A 120 -9.30 -4.48 -0.18
C LYS A 120 -8.81 -3.94 -1.50
N ALA A 121 -9.48 -2.93 -2.02
CA ALA A 121 -9.01 -2.15 -3.15
C ALA A 121 -8.84 -0.70 -2.72
N GLY A 122 -7.65 -0.15 -2.91
CA GLY A 122 -7.30 1.21 -2.54
C GLY A 122 -6.66 1.98 -3.67
N PHE A 123 -6.76 3.30 -3.58
CA PHE A 123 -6.03 4.25 -4.39
C PHE A 123 -5.08 5.02 -3.46
N GLY A 124 -3.80 5.06 -3.83
CA GLY A 124 -2.72 5.69 -3.08
C GLY A 124 -2.09 6.85 -3.85
N LEU A 125 -1.58 7.83 -3.11
CA LEU A 125 -0.75 8.92 -3.59
C LEU A 125 0.57 8.90 -2.83
N ASP A 126 1.66 8.78 -3.56
CA ASP A 126 3.01 8.71 -2.99
C ASP A 126 3.77 10.02 -3.17
N ILE A 127 4.40 10.48 -2.09
CA ILE A 127 5.17 11.71 -1.99
C ILE A 127 6.58 11.37 -1.45
N PRO A 128 7.62 11.37 -2.30
CA PRO A 128 8.99 11.10 -1.87
C PRO A 128 9.54 12.27 -1.03
N LEU A 129 10.16 11.96 0.12
CA LEU A 129 10.65 12.99 1.06
C LEU A 129 12.11 13.43 0.82
N ARG A 130 12.90 12.68 0.06
CA ARG A 130 14.32 12.98 -0.21
C ARG A 130 14.61 13.14 -1.70
N HIS A 131 15.61 13.96 -1.96
CA HIS A 131 15.68 14.96 -3.03
C HIS A 131 16.39 14.47 -4.31
N SER A 132 15.79 14.73 -5.47
CA SER A 132 16.51 15.13 -6.68
C SER A 132 15.78 16.34 -7.26
N LEU A 133 16.51 17.45 -7.44
CA LEU A 133 16.07 18.79 -7.87
C LEU A 133 15.41 18.85 -9.26
N VAL A 134 15.23 17.72 -9.94
CA VAL A 134 14.81 17.67 -11.35
C VAL A 134 13.38 17.15 -11.53
N ASN A 135 12.71 16.65 -10.49
CA ASN A 135 11.31 16.22 -10.61
C ASN A 135 10.44 16.82 -9.49
N SER A 136 10.17 18.12 -9.63
CA SER A 136 9.12 18.80 -8.91
C SER A 136 7.77 18.13 -9.23
N PHE A 137 7.12 17.54 -8.22
CA PHE A 137 5.72 17.11 -8.23
C PHE A 137 5.33 16.01 -9.23
N VAL A 138 5.96 14.84 -9.17
CA VAL A 138 5.27 13.62 -9.60
C VAL A 138 4.75 12.91 -8.36
N ALA A 139 3.58 13.33 -7.88
CA ALA A 139 2.79 12.48 -7.00
C ALA A 139 2.45 11.23 -7.79
N ALA A 140 2.98 10.07 -7.37
CA ALA A 140 2.66 8.82 -8.04
C ALA A 140 1.30 8.37 -7.51
N ALA A 141 0.33 8.26 -8.42
CA ALA A 141 -0.97 7.67 -8.14
C ALA A 141 -0.90 6.16 -8.37
N GLU A 142 -1.29 5.38 -7.36
CA GLU A 142 -1.22 3.92 -7.40
C GLU A 142 -2.56 3.28 -7.03
N ILE A 143 -2.81 2.08 -7.55
CA ILE A 143 -3.95 1.24 -7.16
C ILE A 143 -3.39 0.02 -6.45
N ASN A 144 -3.91 -0.24 -5.25
CA ASN A 144 -3.46 -1.28 -4.34
C ASN A 144 -4.57 -2.32 -4.18
N LEU A 145 -4.25 -3.58 -4.46
CA LEU A 145 -5.14 -4.72 -4.19
C LEU A 145 -4.52 -5.58 -3.08
N VAL A 146 -5.26 -5.79 -2.00
CA VAL A 146 -4.82 -6.57 -0.85
C VAL A 146 -5.81 -7.69 -0.58
N TYR A 147 -5.29 -8.90 -0.44
CA TYR A 147 -6.04 -10.04 0.05
C TYR A 147 -5.43 -10.51 1.37
N SER A 148 -6.22 -10.51 2.43
CA SER A 148 -5.81 -10.89 3.78
C SER A 148 -6.70 -12.00 4.34
N TRP A 149 -6.09 -12.93 5.06
CA TRP A 149 -6.76 -14.03 5.76
C TRP A 149 -6.41 -14.03 7.26
N LYS A 150 -7.29 -14.62 8.07
CA LYS A 150 -7.12 -14.80 9.52
C LYS A 150 -6.36 -16.09 9.84
#